data_AF-A0A1C0VA34-F1
#
_entry.id   AF-A0A1C0VA34-F1
#
_cell.length_a   1.000
_cell.length_b   1.000
_cell.length_c   1.000
_cell.angle_alpha   90.00
_cell.angle_beta   90.00
_cell.angle_gamma   90.00
#
_symmetry.space_group_name_H-M   'P 1'
#
loop_
_entity.id
_entity.type
_entity.pdbx_description
1 polymer ?
#
loop_
_entity_poly.entity_id
_entity_poly.type
_entity_poly.pdbx_seq_one_letter_code
_entity_poly.pdbx_strand_id
1 'polypeptide(L)'
;MKQLLIWALVLFCGGLFTVCDSLSANWGKTGDWKSIVLVCLLSPITYLVFGLLNQKMDLGIAGSLVNLIIVIGTVLIGAFYFQEVLTNTQLLGLFLACCAIVLLST
;
A
#
# COMPACT_ATOMS: atom_id res chain seq x y z
N MET A 1 15.65 -13.25 -13.96
CA MET A 1 16.24 -12.20 -13.08
C MET A 1 15.53 -10.85 -13.18
N LYS A 2 15.38 -10.23 -14.37
CA LYS A 2 14.71 -8.91 -14.50
C LYS A 2 13.28 -8.88 -13.94
N GLN A 3 12.49 -9.91 -14.21
CA GLN A 3 11.09 -9.97 -13.75
C GLN A 3 10.94 -10.14 -12.24
N LEU A 4 11.80 -10.96 -11.63
CA LEU A 4 11.83 -11.13 -10.18
C LEU A 4 12.19 -9.83 -9.46
N LEU A 5 13.08 -9.03 -10.06
CA LEU A 5 13.43 -7.70 -9.55
C LEU A 5 12.28 -6.69 -9.68
N ILE A 6 11.47 -6.77 -10.74
CA ILE A 6 10.27 -5.94 -10.90
C ILE A 6 9.24 -6.29 -9.81
N TRP A 7 8.95 -7.58 -9.61
CA TRP A 7 8.04 -8.01 -8.56
C TRP A 7 8.52 -7.64 -7.15
N ALA A 8 9.83 -7.77 -6.88
CA ALA A 8 10.42 -7.29 -5.63
C ALA A 8 10.23 -5.78 -5.46
N LEU A 9 10.37 -5.00 -6.54
CA LEU A 9 10.15 -3.55 -6.53
C LEU A 9 8.67 -3.20 -6.27
N VAL A 10 7.73 -3.94 -6.85
CA VAL A 10 6.28 -3.80 -6.60
C VAL A 10 5.97 -4.03 -5.11
N LEU A 11 6.46 -5.15 -4.56
CA LEU A 11 6.26 -5.49 -3.14
C LEU A 11 6.90 -4.44 -2.21
N PHE A 12 8.11 -4.00 -2.54
CA PHE A 12 8.80 -2.97 -1.78
C PHE A 12 8.06 -1.62 -1.84
N CYS A 13 7.61 -1.21 -3.02
CA CYS A 13 6.86 0.02 -3.21
C CYS A 13 5.52 0.01 -2.45
N GLY A 14 4.75 -1.08 -2.60
CA GLY A 14 3.50 -1.26 -1.88
C GLY A 14 3.70 -1.28 -0.37
N GLY A 15 4.74 -1.98 0.11
CA GLY A 15 5.09 -2.00 1.53
C GLY A 15 5.43 -0.62 2.09
N LEU A 16 6.20 0.19 1.35
CA LEU A 16 6.52 1.57 1.77
C LEU A 16 5.27 2.45 1.87
N PHE A 17 4.34 2.36 0.91
CA PHE A 17 3.07 3.08 1.00
C PHE A 17 2.24 2.61 2.19
N THR A 18 2.09 1.29 2.38
CA THR A 18 1.38 0.72 3.53
C THR A 18 1.95 1.22 4.85
N VAL A 19 3.28 1.32 4.98
CA VAL A 19 3.95 1.87 6.16
C VAL A 19 3.61 3.36 6.33
N CYS A 20 3.66 4.16 5.27
CA CYS A 20 3.30 5.58 5.32
C CYS A 20 1.84 5.78 5.76
N ASP A 21 0.91 4.99 5.23
CA ASP A 21 -0.50 5.04 5.59
C ASP A 21 -0.71 4.66 7.06
N SER A 22 -0.02 3.61 7.52
CA SER A 22 -0.11 3.12 8.89
C SER A 22 0.44 4.10 9.91
N LEU A 23 1.55 4.77 9.60
CA LEU A 23 2.12 5.82 10.44
C LEU A 23 1.25 7.07 10.46
N SER A 24 0.67 7.43 9.32
CA SER A 24 -0.31 8.53 9.24
C SER A 24 -1.54 8.22 10.09
N ALA A 25 -2.05 6.98 10.03
CA ALA A 25 -3.13 6.52 10.89
C ALA A 25 -2.73 6.50 12.37
N ASN A 26 -1.50 6.08 12.70
CA ASN A 26 -1.00 6.11 14.07
C ASN A 26 -0.96 7.54 14.63
N TRP A 27 -0.44 8.50 13.86
CA TRP A 27 -0.48 9.92 14.22
C TRP A 27 -1.93 10.40 14.40
N GLY A 28 -2.83 10.08 13.47
CA GLY A 28 -4.24 10.48 13.56
C GLY A 28 -4.96 9.95 14.80
N LYS A 29 -4.57 8.77 15.31
CA LYS A 29 -5.16 8.16 16.50
C LYS A 29 -4.51 8.58 17.82
N THR A 30 -3.20 8.81 17.83
CA THR A 30 -2.40 9.03 19.05
C THR A 30 -1.90 10.46 19.24
N GLY A 31 -1.89 11.26 18.17
CA GLY A 31 -1.24 12.56 18.14
C GLY A 31 0.30 12.50 18.09
N ASP A 32 0.90 11.33 17.89
CA ASP A 32 2.35 11.18 17.87
C ASP A 32 3.00 11.83 16.63
N TRP A 33 3.61 13.00 16.85
CA TRP A 33 4.31 13.75 15.81
C TRP A 33 5.53 13.04 15.21
N LYS A 34 6.10 12.04 15.89
CA LYS A 34 7.22 11.28 15.30
C LYS A 34 6.74 10.48 14.09
N SER A 35 5.54 9.93 14.17
CA SER A 35 4.92 9.17 13.08
C SER A 35 4.76 10.03 11.83
N ILE A 36 4.27 11.28 11.96
CA ILE A 36 4.11 12.16 10.79
C ILE A 36 5.45 12.67 10.23
N VAL A 37 6.44 12.93 11.09
CA VAL A 37 7.79 13.29 10.63
C VAL A 37 8.40 12.17 9.79
N LEU A 38 8.23 10.91 10.23
CA LEU A 38 8.71 9.76 9.48
C LEU A 38 8.01 9.63 8.12
N VAL A 39 6.70 9.87 8.07
CA VAL A 39 5.92 9.90 6.82
C VAL A 39 6.47 10.96 5.88
N CYS A 40 6.68 12.20 6.34
CA CYS A 40 7.22 13.28 5.52
C CYS A 40 8.60 12.95 4.91
N LEU A 41 9.43 12.17 5.62
CA LEU A 41 10.73 11.73 5.12
C LEU A 41 10.61 10.54 4.16
N LEU A 42 9.70 9.60 4.41
CA LEU A 42 9.52 8.41 3.59
C LEU A 42 8.73 8.68 2.32
N SER A 43 7.73 9.57 2.34
CA SER A 43 6.84 9.80 1.18
C SER A 43 7.60 10.15 -0.12
N PRO A 44 8.59 11.08 -0.13
CA PRO A 44 9.36 11.34 -1.35
C PRO A 44 10.07 10.10 -1.87
N ILE A 45 10.64 9.28 -0.98
CA ILE A 45 11.32 8.03 -1.35
C ILE A 45 10.32 7.06 -1.95
N THR A 46 9.15 6.90 -1.32
CA THR A 46 8.08 6.03 -1.80
C THR A 46 7.61 6.43 -3.20
N TYR A 47 7.38 7.73 -3.45
CA TYR A 47 7.00 8.21 -4.78
C TYR A 47 8.12 8.09 -5.82
N LEU A 48 9.39 8.24 -5.43
CA LEU A 48 10.53 7.97 -6.32
C LEU A 48 10.58 6.50 -6.72
N VAL A 49 10.39 5.58 -5.77
CA VAL A 49 10.33 4.12 -6.04
C VAL A 49 9.16 3.81 -6.98
N PHE A 50 8.00 4.44 -6.78
CA PHE A 50 6.86 4.29 -7.69
C PHE A 50 7.16 4.84 -9.09
N GLY A 51 7.86 5.97 -9.20
CA GLY A 51 8.34 6.50 -10.48
C GLY A 51 9.29 5.55 -11.20
N LEU A 52 10.24 4.94 -10.47
CA LEU A 52 11.13 3.91 -11.02
C LEU A 52 10.38 2.65 -11.45
N LEU A 53 9.30 2.29 -10.77
CA LEU A 53 8.44 1.18 -11.18
C LEU A 53 7.71 1.48 -12.50
N ASN A 54 7.23 2.71 -12.67
CA ASN A 54 6.56 3.17 -13.89
C ASN A 54 7.50 3.29 -15.10
N GLN A 55 8.82 3.33 -14.90
CA GLN A 55 9.77 3.18 -16.02
C GLN A 55 9.82 1.75 -16.58
N LYS A 56 9.25 0.77 -15.86
CA LYS A 56 9.33 -0.66 -16.19
C LYS A 56 7.97 -1.30 -16.46
N MET A 57 6.88 -0.62 -16.10
CA MET A 57 5.51 -1.13 -16.16
C MET A 57 4.56 0.02 -16.47
N ASP A 58 3.48 -0.27 -17.19
CA ASP A 58 2.43 0.72 -17.43
C ASP A 58 1.77 1.15 -16.12
N LEU A 59 1.38 2.43 -16.06
CA LEU A 59 0.78 3.04 -14.87
C LEU A 59 -0.46 2.29 -14.38
N GLY A 60 -1.28 1.77 -15.29
CA GLY A 60 -2.45 0.97 -14.93
C GLY A 60 -2.10 -0.29 -14.15
N ILE A 61 -1.08 -1.03 -14.59
CA ILE A 61 -0.66 -2.30 -13.98
C ILE A 61 0.15 -2.02 -12.70
N ALA A 62 1.11 -1.09 -12.75
CA ALA A 62 1.91 -0.73 -11.58
C ALA A 62 1.05 -0.15 -10.46
N GLY A 63 0.15 0.78 -10.83
CA GLY A 63 -0.77 1.42 -9.90
C GLY A 63 -1.77 0.44 -9.31
N SER A 64 -2.35 -0.48 -10.10
CA SER A 64 -3.30 -1.46 -9.59
C SER A 64 -2.60 -2.40 -8.59
N LEU A 65 -1.48 -3.01 -8.96
CA LEU A 65 -0.73 -3.93 -8.09
C LEU A 65 -0.27 -3.28 -6.77
N VAL A 66 0.28 -2.07 -6.83
CA VAL A 66 0.70 -1.33 -5.64
C VAL A 66 -0.50 -1.01 -4.75
N ASN A 67 -1.62 -0.55 -5.31
CA ASN A 67 -2.83 -0.28 -4.54
C ASN A 67 -3.44 -1.54 -3.91
N LEU A 68 -3.32 -2.71 -4.53
CA LEU A 68 -3.75 -3.97 -3.93
C LEU A 68 -3.00 -4.25 -2.63
N ILE A 69 -1.68 -4.08 -2.68
CA ILE A 69 -0.81 -4.29 -1.52
C ILE A 69 -1.12 -3.26 -0.43
N ILE A 70 -1.42 -2.01 -0.81
CA ILE A 70 -1.81 -0.96 0.13
C ILE A 70 -3.13 -1.33 0.81
N VAL A 71 -4.16 -1.67 0.04
CA VAL A 71 -5.49 -2.01 0.58
C VAL A 71 -5.40 -3.23 1.50
N ILE A 72 -4.78 -4.32 1.05
CA ILE A 72 -4.64 -5.54 1.87
C ILE A 72 -3.77 -5.24 3.10
N GLY A 73 -2.64 -4.56 2.92
CA GLY A 73 -1.68 -4.28 3.98
C GLY A 73 -2.25 -3.36 5.06
N THR A 74 -2.94 -2.30 4.68
CA THR A 74 -3.58 -1.37 5.64
C THR A 74 -4.73 -2.03 6.39
N VAL A 75 -5.53 -2.88 5.72
CA VAL A 75 -6.57 -3.68 6.40
C VAL A 75 -5.95 -4.65 7.40
N LEU A 76 -4.86 -5.34 7.04
CA LEU A 76 -4.16 -6.23 7.97
C LEU A 76 -3.59 -5.47 9.17
N ILE A 77 -3.01 -4.29 8.96
CA ILE A 77 -2.50 -3.46 10.06
C ILE A 77 -3.65 -2.91 10.91
N GLY A 78 -4.76 -2.50 10.30
CA GLY A 78 -6.02 -2.16 10.99
C GLY A 78 -6.47 -3.27 11.94
N ALA A 79 -6.59 -4.49 11.42
CA ALA A 79 -7.03 -5.65 12.18
C ALA A 79 -6.04 -6.08 13.27
N PHE A 80 -4.73 -6.18 12.97
CA PHE A 80 -3.75 -6.76 13.90
C PHE A 80 -3.05 -5.75 14.80
N TYR A 81 -2.76 -4.54 14.32
CA TYR A 81 -2.07 -3.52 15.11
C TYR A 81 -3.05 -2.59 15.82
N PHE A 82 -4.06 -2.11 15.09
CA PHE A 82 -5.07 -1.22 15.66
C PHE A 82 -6.28 -1.95 16.27
N GLN A 83 -6.33 -3.29 16.17
CA GLN A 83 -7.40 -4.12 16.73
C GLN A 83 -8.79 -3.72 16.22
N GLU A 84 -8.87 -3.27 14.97
CA GLU A 84 -10.13 -2.91 14.32
C GLU A 84 -10.93 -4.15 13.95
N VAL A 85 -12.24 -4.11 14.21
CA VAL A 85 -13.16 -5.18 13.82
C VAL A 85 -13.69 -4.91 12.43
N LEU A 86 -13.39 -5.81 11.48
CA LEU A 86 -13.88 -5.72 10.12
C LEU A 86 -15.34 -6.18 10.05
N THR A 87 -16.19 -5.34 9.48
CA THR A 87 -17.57 -5.68 9.17
C THR A 87 -17.66 -6.56 7.91
N ASN A 88 -18.74 -7.33 7.79
CA ASN A 88 -19.01 -8.15 6.59
C ASN A 88 -19.04 -7.32 5.30
N THR A 89 -19.50 -6.08 5.37
CA THR A 89 -19.52 -5.14 4.23
C THR A 89 -18.10 -4.72 3.83
N GLN A 90 -17.22 -4.46 4.79
CA GLN A 90 -15.80 -4.15 4.50
C GLN A 90 -15.07 -5.36 3.90
N LEU A 91 -15.37 -6.58 4.36
CA LEU A 91 -14.83 -7.81 3.77
C LEU A 91 -15.30 -8.01 2.32
N LEU A 92 -16.58 -7.76 2.05
CA LEU A 92 -17.09 -7.78 0.67
C LEU A 92 -16.42 -6.70 -0.20
N GLY A 93 -16.26 -5.49 0.34
CA GLY A 93 -15.55 -4.40 -0.33
C GLY A 93 -14.09 -4.77 -0.67
N LEU A 94 -13.39 -5.40 0.28
CA LEU A 94 -12.03 -5.91 0.08
C LEU A 94 -11.99 -6.96 -1.05
N PHE A 95 -12.93 -7.91 -1.04
CA PHE A 95 -13.03 -8.91 -2.09
C PHE A 95 -13.24 -8.28 -3.48
N LEU A 96 -14.17 -7.32 -3.59
CA LEU A 96 -14.43 -6.61 -4.85
C LEU A 96 -13.21 -5.79 -5.31
N ALA A 97 -12.50 -5.14 -4.39
CA ALA A 97 -11.27 -4.41 -4.69
C ALA A 97 -10.19 -5.34 -5.25
N CYS A 98 -10.02 -6.53 -4.64
CA CYS A 98 -9.11 -7.55 -5.17
C CYS A 98 -9.50 -7.98 -6.59
N CYS A 99 -10.78 -8.27 -6.85
CA CYS A 99 -11.26 -8.63 -8.19
C CYS A 99 -10.99 -7.52 -9.22
N ALA A 100 -11.31 -6.27 -8.88
CA ALA A 100 -11.07 -5.13 -9.77
C ALA A 100 -9.60 -4.98 -10.13
N ILE A 101 -8.70 -5.14 -9.15
CA ILE A 101 -7.27 -5.02 -9.39
C ILE A 101 -6.72 -6.18 -10.21
N VAL A 102 -7.16 -7.42 -9.94
CA VAL A 102 -6.77 -8.57 -10.76
C VAL A 102 -7.12 -8.33 -12.23
N LEU A 103 -8.32 -7.84 -12.52
CA LEU A 103 -8.77 -7.50 -13.88
C LEU A 103 -7.94 -6.38 -14.53
N LEU A 104 -7.46 -5.41 -13.75
CA LEU A 104 -6.60 -4.32 -14.23
C LEU A 104 -5.12 -4.73 -14.38
N SER A 105 -4.75 -5.89 -13.86
CA SER A 105 -3.38 -6.42 -13.87
C SER A 105 -3.14 -7.54 -14.89
N THR A 106 -4.18 -7.95 -15.61
CA THR A 106 -4.13 -8.81 -16.81
C THR A 106 -3.87 -8.00 -18.07
#